data_AF-A0A7W0K8S2-F1
#
_entry.id   AF-A0A7W0K8S2-F1
#
_cell.length_a   1.000
_cell.length_b   1.000
_cell.length_c   1.000
_cell.angle_alpha   90.00
_cell.angle_beta   90.00
_cell.angle_gamma   90.00
#
_symmetry.space_group_name_H-M   'P 1'
#
loop_
_entity.id
_entity.type
_entity.pdbx_description
1 polymer ?
#
loop_
_entity_poly.entity_id
_entity_poly.type
_entity_poly.pdbx_seq_one_letter_code
_entity_poly.pdbx_strand_id
1 'polypeptide(L)'
;MRRVIPGAQFISRRVGLAVVIAVVLARSFTLLYWSDVYFDADQAVTGLMAKHIAEGRAFPVFQYGAQYVLVLEAWLAAPLMAISDASPALLKSVPVVLNVASATLLYAILTTGVVALSPVLALLATAPVALPAVSAANDLSSALGMNIEPLFFTLVIWLLRERPIALGVIAAIAIKNREFALYAVAALVFLDVLRDRSAALWRPRMAGLIAFALTWSLVAVVNQYSSPMGPGTNMAMFGDFGDNVAVATSALCIEPAKIPGDMWILATELLPLQYGVRSVGWRLAPHPGAQPPDASWLWLPLVAVLVFGVARGLMRAWRFGPSTLTWLGLYLVMVGLQAVIVYGTSRCGNASFYTMRYTLLSVLVAAGAIILALERESVFSVRAIVVGVCTFWIGVCVLGHLAVIRGFLASP
;
A
#
# COMPACT_ATOMS: atom_id res chain seq x y z
N MET A 1 -3.89 -12.38 -36.65
CA MET A 1 -5.14 -12.13 -35.91
C MET A 1 -5.63 -13.44 -35.31
N ARG A 2 -5.41 -13.70 -34.02
CA ARG A 2 -6.00 -14.87 -33.35
C ARG A 2 -7.47 -14.56 -33.08
N ARG A 3 -8.39 -15.37 -33.62
CA ARG A 3 -9.81 -15.35 -33.24
C ARG A 3 -9.88 -15.52 -31.72
N VAL A 4 -10.29 -14.46 -31.02
CA VAL A 4 -10.71 -14.56 -29.63
C VAL A 4 -11.92 -15.49 -29.65
N ILE A 5 -11.78 -16.69 -29.08
CA ILE A 5 -12.89 -17.64 -28.94
C ILE A 5 -13.97 -16.90 -28.12
N PRO A 6 -15.18 -16.66 -28.64
CA PRO A 6 -16.22 -15.86 -27.96
C PRO A 6 -16.82 -16.51 -26.71
N GLY A 7 -16.27 -17.62 -26.23
CA GLY A 7 -16.80 -18.38 -25.10
C GLY A 7 -16.07 -18.05 -23.81
N ALA A 8 -16.83 -17.68 -22.78
CA ALA A 8 -16.45 -17.65 -21.36
C ALA A 8 -15.74 -16.39 -20.81
N GLN A 9 -16.25 -15.18 -21.10
CA GLN A 9 -16.15 -14.10 -20.10
C GLN A 9 -17.28 -14.27 -19.06
N PHE A 10 -17.12 -15.23 -18.14
CA PHE A 10 -18.10 -15.53 -17.09
C PHE A 10 -18.35 -14.36 -16.12
N ILE A 11 -17.41 -13.42 -16.01
CA ILE A 11 -17.47 -12.31 -15.06
C ILE A 11 -17.37 -11.00 -15.82
N SER A 12 -18.41 -10.16 -15.71
CA SER A 12 -18.35 -8.79 -16.22
C SER A 12 -17.46 -7.92 -15.34
N ARG A 13 -16.89 -6.84 -15.90
CA ARG A 13 -16.08 -5.88 -15.14
C ARG A 13 -16.80 -5.33 -13.90
N ARG A 14 -18.12 -5.14 -13.99
CA ARG A 14 -18.96 -4.66 -12.87
C ARG A 14 -19.02 -5.68 -11.74
N VAL A 15 -19.19 -6.96 -12.08
CA VAL A 15 -19.17 -8.05 -11.10
C VAL A 15 -17.80 -8.15 -10.42
N GLY A 16 -16.71 -8.06 -11.20
CA GLY A 16 -15.37 -8.07 -10.60
C GLY A 16 -15.11 -6.90 -9.66
N LEU A 17 -15.56 -5.68 -10.00
CA LEU A 17 -15.50 -4.53 -9.08
C LEU A 17 -16.30 -4.79 -7.79
N ALA A 18 -17.52 -5.30 -7.91
CA ALA A 18 -18.35 -5.64 -6.75
C ALA A 18 -17.67 -6.69 -5.85
N VAL A 19 -17.03 -7.70 -6.44
CA VAL A 19 -16.25 -8.72 -5.71
C VAL A 19 -15.08 -8.07 -4.96
N VAL A 20 -14.30 -7.19 -5.61
CA VAL A 20 -13.18 -6.50 -4.94
C VAL A 20 -13.66 -5.68 -3.74
N ILE A 21 -14.74 -4.92 -3.91
CA ILE A 21 -15.34 -4.13 -2.82
C ILE A 21 -15.81 -5.04 -1.69
N ALA A 22 -16.58 -6.07 -2.01
CA ALA A 22 -17.13 -7.00 -1.04
C ALA A 22 -16.04 -7.72 -0.24
N VAL A 23 -14.95 -8.14 -0.90
CA VAL A 23 -13.83 -8.81 -0.25
C VAL A 23 -13.12 -7.88 0.73
N VAL A 24 -12.83 -6.64 0.34
CA VAL A 24 -12.18 -5.66 1.23
C VAL A 24 -13.07 -5.35 2.44
N LEU A 25 -14.36 -5.09 2.22
CA LEU A 25 -15.31 -4.82 3.31
C LEU A 25 -15.48 -6.03 4.24
N ALA A 26 -15.59 -7.24 3.68
CA ALA A 26 -15.74 -8.46 4.46
C ALA A 26 -14.52 -8.73 5.36
N ARG A 27 -13.29 -8.53 4.85
CA ARG A 27 -12.09 -8.70 5.69
C ARG A 27 -11.93 -7.62 6.74
N SER A 28 -12.41 -6.40 6.46
CA SER A 28 -12.33 -5.26 7.39
C SER A 28 -13.48 -5.22 8.38
N PHE A 29 -14.50 -6.07 8.22
CA PHE A 29 -15.67 -6.14 9.08
C PHE A 29 -15.30 -6.28 10.56
N THR A 30 -14.34 -7.15 10.88
CA THR A 30 -13.93 -7.38 12.27
C THR A 30 -13.37 -6.11 12.92
N LEU A 31 -12.57 -5.34 12.18
CA LEU A 31 -11.95 -4.12 12.66
C LEU A 31 -12.94 -2.96 12.83
N LEU A 32 -14.03 -2.96 12.06
CA LEU A 32 -15.08 -1.96 12.16
C LEU A 32 -16.10 -2.30 13.24
N TYR A 33 -16.47 -3.58 13.36
CA TYR A 33 -17.50 -4.02 14.31
C TYR A 33 -16.94 -4.14 15.74
N TRP A 34 -15.76 -4.73 15.91
CA TRP A 34 -15.04 -4.77 17.19
C TRP A 34 -13.96 -3.68 17.21
N SER A 35 -14.37 -2.43 17.05
CA SER A 35 -13.43 -1.33 16.79
C SER A 35 -12.48 -1.02 17.94
N ASP A 36 -12.83 -1.38 19.17
CA ASP A 36 -12.01 -1.19 20.36
C ASP A 36 -10.81 -2.15 20.38
N VAL A 37 -10.91 -3.21 19.59
CA VAL A 37 -9.87 -4.21 19.47
C VAL A 37 -8.75 -3.65 18.58
N TYR A 38 -7.55 -3.59 19.16
CA TYR A 38 -6.37 -2.96 18.55
C TYR A 38 -6.58 -1.46 18.26
N PHE A 39 -6.79 -0.69 19.34
CA PHE A 39 -6.80 0.77 19.33
C PHE A 39 -5.66 1.28 20.22
N ASP A 40 -4.64 1.84 19.60
CA ASP A 40 -3.42 2.30 20.28
C ASP A 40 -3.37 3.84 20.41
N ALA A 41 -2.32 4.34 21.04
CA ALA A 41 -2.12 5.77 21.26
C ALA A 41 -1.98 6.55 19.96
N ASP A 42 -1.37 5.97 18.91
CA ASP A 42 -1.20 6.66 17.63
C ASP A 42 -2.57 6.88 16.95
N GLN A 43 -3.44 5.85 16.96
CA GLN A 43 -4.82 5.97 16.47
C GLN A 43 -5.64 6.94 17.32
N ALA A 44 -5.45 6.93 18.64
CA ALA A 44 -6.11 7.89 19.54
C ALA A 44 -5.71 9.34 19.23
N VAL A 45 -4.43 9.59 18.92
CA VAL A 45 -3.96 10.91 18.48
C VAL A 45 -4.64 11.30 17.17
N THR A 46 -4.68 10.43 16.15
CA THR A 46 -5.38 10.73 14.88
C THR A 46 -6.86 11.05 15.11
N GLY A 47 -7.53 10.28 15.96
CA GLY A 47 -8.94 10.52 16.32
C GLY A 47 -9.15 11.85 17.06
N LEU A 48 -8.27 12.18 18.00
CA LEU A 48 -8.30 13.46 18.73
C LEU A 48 -8.10 14.64 17.77
N MET A 49 -7.18 14.52 16.82
CA MET A 49 -6.96 15.51 15.77
C MET A 49 -8.21 15.71 14.92
N ALA A 50 -8.82 14.63 14.45
CA ALA A 50 -10.06 14.67 13.67
C ALA A 50 -11.19 15.39 14.43
N LYS A 51 -11.33 15.11 15.73
CA LYS A 51 -12.29 15.80 16.61
C LYS A 51 -11.99 17.30 16.71
N HIS A 52 -10.74 17.68 16.91
CA HIS A 52 -10.37 19.10 17.00
C HIS A 52 -10.60 19.87 15.70
N ILE A 53 -10.37 19.23 14.55
CA ILE A 53 -10.70 19.80 13.23
C ILE A 53 -12.23 19.98 13.12
N ALA A 54 -13.01 18.95 13.46
CA ALA A 54 -14.47 18.97 13.39
C ALA A 54 -15.10 20.09 14.24
N GLU A 55 -14.53 20.35 15.42
CA GLU A 55 -14.96 21.42 16.32
C GLU A 55 -14.40 22.80 15.96
N GLY A 56 -13.58 22.91 14.90
CA GLY A 56 -12.92 24.15 14.50
C GLY A 56 -11.92 24.68 15.53
N ARG A 57 -11.43 23.83 16.45
CA ARG A 57 -10.54 24.21 17.56
C ARG A 57 -9.06 24.13 17.22
N ALA A 58 -8.70 23.41 16.15
CA ALA A 58 -7.31 23.29 15.71
C ALA A 58 -7.22 23.14 14.19
N PHE A 59 -6.09 23.55 13.62
CA PHE A 59 -5.76 23.38 12.22
C PHE A 59 -4.41 22.63 12.09
N PRO A 60 -4.35 21.31 12.34
CA PRO A 60 -3.11 20.57 12.17
C PRO A 60 -2.80 20.31 10.70
N VAL A 61 -1.59 20.67 10.27
CA VAL A 61 -1.03 20.27 8.97
C VAL A 61 -0.32 18.93 9.06
N PHE A 62 0.41 18.70 10.15
CA PHE A 62 1.09 17.44 10.47
C PHE A 62 0.57 16.84 11.78
N GLN A 63 0.92 15.58 12.03
CA GLN A 63 0.48 14.82 13.22
C GLN A 63 0.89 15.52 14.51
N TYR A 64 0.04 15.48 15.53
CA TYR A 64 0.41 16.09 16.81
C TYR A 64 1.71 15.47 17.35
N GLY A 65 2.65 16.33 17.74
CA GLY A 65 3.97 15.88 18.21
C GLY A 65 4.94 15.45 17.10
N ALA A 66 4.57 15.50 15.82
CA ALA A 66 5.41 15.11 14.70
C ALA A 66 5.26 16.05 13.50
N GLN A 67 6.36 16.63 13.02
CA GLN A 67 6.35 17.51 11.83
C GLN A 67 6.55 16.77 10.50
N TYR A 68 6.40 15.44 10.50
CA TYR A 68 6.79 14.62 9.34
C TYR A 68 5.69 13.75 8.72
N VAL A 69 4.47 13.79 9.23
CA VAL A 69 3.33 13.03 8.69
C VAL A 69 2.17 13.98 8.45
N LEU A 70 1.90 14.32 7.17
CA LEU A 70 0.74 15.13 6.80
C LEU A 70 -0.55 14.40 7.20
N VAL A 71 -1.43 15.04 7.95
CA VAL A 71 -2.58 14.37 8.61
C VAL A 71 -3.81 14.24 7.72
N LEU A 72 -3.61 13.71 6.52
CA LEU A 72 -4.69 13.48 5.55
C LEU A 72 -5.85 12.70 6.17
N GLU A 73 -5.54 11.64 6.92
CA GLU A 73 -6.55 10.77 7.51
C GLU A 73 -7.42 11.49 8.56
N ALA A 74 -6.82 12.34 9.41
CA ALA A 74 -7.58 13.13 10.38
C ALA A 74 -8.51 14.13 9.69
N TRP A 75 -8.07 14.75 8.59
CA TRP A 75 -8.91 15.64 7.77
C TRP A 75 -10.06 14.90 7.09
N LEU A 76 -9.84 13.67 6.63
CA LEU A 76 -10.89 12.82 6.05
C LEU A 76 -11.87 12.30 7.11
N ALA A 77 -11.40 12.08 8.34
CA ALA A 77 -12.23 11.63 9.47
C ALA A 77 -13.04 12.78 10.10
N ALA A 78 -12.56 14.02 10.05
CA ALA A 78 -13.20 15.16 10.71
C ALA A 78 -14.69 15.37 10.31
N PRO A 79 -15.10 15.27 9.03
CA PRO A 79 -16.52 15.33 8.66
C PRO A 79 -17.38 14.25 9.34
N LEU A 80 -16.83 13.04 9.56
CA LEU A 80 -17.53 11.96 10.25
C LEU A 80 -17.69 12.27 11.75
N MET A 81 -16.65 12.87 12.35
CA MET A 81 -16.66 13.31 13.75
C MET A 81 -17.56 14.54 13.98
N ALA A 82 -17.90 15.30 12.94
CA ALA A 82 -18.80 16.44 13.04
C ALA A 82 -20.28 16.03 13.11
N ILE A 83 -20.62 14.85 12.60
CA ILE A 83 -22.02 14.34 12.52
C ILE A 83 -22.31 13.20 13.51
N SER A 84 -21.29 12.68 14.18
CA SER A 84 -21.41 11.58 15.13
C SER A 84 -20.41 11.75 16.26
N ASP A 85 -20.71 11.17 17.42
CA ASP A 85 -19.76 11.08 18.52
C ASP A 85 -18.48 10.36 18.10
N ALA A 86 -17.37 10.71 18.76
CA ALA A 86 -16.06 10.14 18.48
C ALA A 86 -16.09 8.62 18.68
N SER A 87 -15.95 7.88 17.59
CA SER A 87 -15.98 6.42 17.57
C SER A 87 -14.73 5.86 16.87
N PRO A 88 -14.04 4.86 17.47
CA PRO A 88 -12.95 4.15 16.81
C PRO A 88 -13.37 3.52 15.48
N ALA A 89 -14.62 3.05 15.36
CA ALA A 89 -15.16 2.47 14.13
C ALA A 89 -15.23 3.50 13.00
N LEU A 90 -15.71 4.72 13.29
CA LEU A 90 -15.76 5.81 12.32
C LEU A 90 -14.36 6.24 11.90
N LEU A 91 -13.42 6.33 12.84
CA LEU A 91 -12.03 6.63 12.52
C LEU A 91 -11.44 5.56 11.58
N LYS A 92 -11.55 4.28 11.95
CA LYS A 92 -11.07 3.14 11.14
C LYS A 92 -11.79 2.99 9.79
N SER A 93 -12.97 3.59 9.62
CA SER A 93 -13.68 3.57 8.34
C SER A 93 -12.92 4.31 7.24
N VAL A 94 -12.15 5.35 7.57
CA VAL A 94 -11.35 6.12 6.60
C VAL A 94 -10.29 5.25 5.91
N PRO A 95 -9.37 4.58 6.63
CA PRO A 95 -8.38 3.72 5.99
C PRO A 95 -9.05 2.51 5.30
N VAL A 96 -10.19 2.02 5.77
CA VAL A 96 -10.97 0.99 5.04
C VAL A 96 -11.49 1.51 3.70
N VAL A 97 -12.02 2.73 3.64
CA VAL A 97 -12.42 3.38 2.39
C VAL A 97 -11.22 3.56 1.46
N LEU A 98 -10.05 3.96 1.98
CA LEU A 98 -8.82 4.04 1.19
C LEU A 98 -8.33 2.68 0.69
N ASN A 99 -8.53 1.60 1.45
CA ASN A 99 -8.27 0.22 0.98
C ASN A 99 -9.20 -0.14 -0.17
N VAL A 100 -10.50 0.14 -0.06
CA VAL A 100 -11.48 -0.09 -1.13
C VAL A 100 -11.10 0.72 -2.36
N ALA A 101 -10.77 2.00 -2.20
CA ALA A 101 -10.35 2.88 -3.29
C ALA A 101 -9.08 2.35 -3.97
N SER A 102 -8.09 1.90 -3.21
CA SER A 102 -6.85 1.34 -3.75
C SER A 102 -7.08 0.05 -4.54
N ALA A 103 -7.80 -0.91 -3.96
CA ALA A 103 -8.06 -2.19 -4.62
C ALA A 103 -8.93 -2.02 -5.87
N THR A 104 -9.98 -1.19 -5.80
CA THR A 104 -10.84 -0.89 -6.96
C THR A 104 -10.11 -0.11 -8.05
N LEU A 105 -9.24 0.83 -7.69
CA LEU A 105 -8.41 1.56 -8.64
C LEU A 105 -7.44 0.62 -9.36
N LEU A 106 -6.76 -0.27 -8.65
CA LEU A 106 -5.89 -1.27 -9.26
C LEU A 106 -6.68 -2.17 -10.22
N TYR A 107 -7.80 -2.73 -9.77
CA TYR A 107 -8.66 -3.56 -10.62
C TYR A 107 -9.17 -2.80 -11.85
N ALA A 108 -9.58 -1.54 -11.69
CA ALA A 108 -10.02 -0.70 -12.78
C ALA A 108 -8.90 -0.50 -13.79
N ILE A 109 -7.69 -0.12 -13.36
CA ILE A 109 -6.52 0.06 -14.24
C ILE A 109 -6.25 -1.23 -15.04
N LEU A 110 -6.32 -2.40 -14.40
CA LEU A 110 -6.06 -3.69 -15.05
C LEU A 110 -7.14 -4.12 -16.06
N THR A 111 -8.34 -3.58 -15.92
CA THR A 111 -9.50 -3.91 -16.79
C THR A 111 -9.85 -2.80 -17.76
N THR A 112 -9.19 -1.64 -17.70
CA THR A 112 -9.36 -0.52 -18.62
C THR A 112 -8.15 -0.34 -19.53
N GLY A 113 -8.39 -0.19 -20.82
CA GLY A 113 -7.37 0.20 -21.79
C GLY A 113 -7.32 -0.72 -23.00
N VAL A 114 -6.40 -0.39 -23.92
CA VAL A 114 -6.19 -1.15 -25.17
C VAL A 114 -5.64 -2.54 -24.91
N VAL A 115 -4.78 -2.67 -23.89
CA VAL A 115 -4.27 -3.95 -23.39
C VAL A 115 -4.80 -4.12 -21.97
N ALA A 116 -5.82 -4.96 -21.81
CA ALA A 116 -6.48 -5.23 -20.53
C ALA A 116 -6.39 -6.72 -20.18
N LEU A 117 -6.30 -7.03 -18.89
CA LEU A 117 -6.44 -8.38 -18.41
C LEU A 117 -7.92 -8.80 -18.47
N SER A 118 -8.17 -10.09 -18.66
CA SER A 118 -9.52 -10.62 -18.44
C SER A 118 -9.95 -10.35 -16.98
N PRO A 119 -11.23 -10.08 -16.70
CA PRO A 119 -11.73 -9.79 -15.35
C PRO A 119 -11.25 -10.77 -14.26
N VAL A 120 -11.19 -12.07 -14.57
CA VAL A 120 -10.72 -13.11 -13.63
C VAL A 120 -9.23 -12.95 -13.29
N LEU A 121 -8.36 -12.76 -14.29
CA LEU A 121 -6.94 -12.53 -14.04
C LEU A 121 -6.69 -11.20 -13.35
N ALA A 122 -7.49 -10.17 -13.64
CA ALA A 122 -7.42 -8.90 -12.94
C ALA A 122 -7.79 -9.04 -11.45
N LEU A 123 -8.78 -9.87 -11.11
CA LEU A 123 -9.09 -10.23 -9.72
C LEU A 123 -7.89 -10.89 -9.05
N LEU A 124 -7.28 -11.88 -9.70
CA LEU A 124 -6.10 -12.58 -9.18
C LEU A 124 -4.92 -11.63 -8.93
N ALA A 125 -4.65 -10.70 -9.86
CA ALA A 125 -3.59 -9.70 -9.73
C ALA A 125 -3.89 -8.61 -8.70
N THR A 126 -5.17 -8.34 -8.41
CA THR A 126 -5.61 -7.36 -7.40
C THR A 126 -5.65 -7.97 -5.99
N ALA A 127 -5.79 -9.30 -5.89
CA ALA A 127 -5.92 -10.01 -4.61
C ALA A 127 -4.83 -9.69 -3.57
N PRO A 128 -3.54 -9.50 -3.90
CA PRO A 128 -2.53 -9.09 -2.92
C PRO A 128 -2.85 -7.79 -2.17
N VAL A 129 -3.62 -6.89 -2.78
CA VAL A 129 -4.05 -5.61 -2.19
C VAL A 129 -5.45 -5.73 -1.59
N ALA A 130 -6.36 -6.43 -2.27
CA ALA A 130 -7.74 -6.58 -1.82
C ALA A 130 -7.87 -7.53 -0.61
N LEU A 131 -7.06 -8.58 -0.57
CA LEU A 131 -7.07 -9.64 0.44
C LEU A 131 -5.65 -10.03 0.85
N PRO A 132 -4.87 -9.11 1.42
CA PRO A 132 -3.57 -9.46 1.99
C PRO A 132 -3.75 -10.35 3.23
N ALA A 133 -2.64 -10.84 3.78
CA ALA A 133 -2.63 -11.53 5.06
C ALA A 133 -3.31 -10.70 6.15
N VAL A 134 -3.80 -11.36 7.21
CA VAL A 134 -4.50 -10.68 8.30
C VAL A 134 -3.65 -9.58 8.95
N SER A 135 -2.36 -9.84 9.17
CA SER A 135 -1.43 -8.86 9.76
C SER A 135 -1.29 -7.61 8.91
N ALA A 136 -1.02 -7.79 7.60
CA ALA A 136 -0.95 -6.69 6.65
C ALA A 136 -2.31 -5.97 6.48
N ALA A 137 -3.42 -6.71 6.50
CA ALA A 137 -4.76 -6.15 6.44
C ALA A 137 -5.08 -5.26 7.66
N ASN A 138 -4.64 -5.68 8.86
CA ASN A 138 -4.78 -4.92 10.10
C ASN A 138 -4.00 -3.62 10.01
N ASP A 139 -2.72 -3.67 9.64
CA ASP A 139 -1.88 -2.49 9.47
C ASP A 139 -2.43 -1.54 8.38
N LEU A 140 -2.91 -2.07 7.26
CA LEU A 140 -3.52 -1.24 6.22
C LEU A 140 -4.84 -0.59 6.67
N SER A 141 -5.49 -1.11 7.72
CA SER A 141 -6.77 -0.58 8.22
C SER A 141 -6.63 0.20 9.53
N SER A 142 -5.41 0.31 10.08
CA SER A 142 -5.13 1.07 11.29
C SER A 142 -5.10 2.57 10.99
N ALA A 143 -5.74 3.35 11.85
CA ALA A 143 -5.91 4.78 11.65
C ALA A 143 -4.71 5.65 12.07
N LEU A 144 -3.55 5.36 11.47
CA LEU A 144 -2.27 6.00 11.81
C LEU A 144 -1.93 7.21 10.93
N GLY A 145 -2.67 7.43 9.83
CA GLY A 145 -2.38 8.48 8.86
C GLY A 145 -1.17 8.22 7.95
N MET A 146 -0.61 7.00 7.96
CA MET A 146 0.68 6.69 7.33
C MET A 146 0.84 5.29 6.73
N ASN A 147 -0.19 4.44 6.78
CA ASN A 147 -0.08 3.02 6.40
C ASN A 147 -0.67 2.73 5.01
N ILE A 148 -1.94 3.07 4.77
CA ILE A 148 -2.62 2.78 3.49
C ILE A 148 -2.34 3.84 2.42
N GLU A 149 -2.06 5.06 2.85
CA GLU A 149 -1.87 6.22 1.98
C GLU A 149 -0.71 6.03 1.00
N PRO A 150 0.48 5.51 1.38
CA PRO A 150 1.54 5.23 0.40
C PRO A 150 1.09 4.28 -0.70
N LEU A 151 0.27 3.28 -0.37
CA LEU A 151 -0.26 2.31 -1.33
C LEU A 151 -1.25 3.00 -2.27
N PHE A 152 -2.20 3.76 -1.72
CA PHE A 152 -3.15 4.53 -2.50
C PHE A 152 -2.45 5.51 -3.44
N PHE A 153 -1.52 6.32 -2.91
CA PHE A 153 -0.77 7.30 -3.69
C PHE A 153 0.10 6.65 -4.76
N THR A 154 0.66 5.46 -4.54
CA THR A 154 1.38 4.72 -5.59
C THR A 154 0.49 4.50 -6.83
N LEU A 155 -0.77 4.12 -6.63
CA LEU A 155 -1.71 3.89 -7.74
C LEU A 155 -2.17 5.20 -8.39
N VAL A 156 -2.37 6.26 -7.60
CA VAL A 156 -2.75 7.59 -8.12
C VAL A 156 -1.60 8.22 -8.91
N ILE A 157 -0.36 8.11 -8.44
CA ILE A 157 0.84 8.57 -9.14
C ILE A 157 0.95 7.87 -10.50
N TRP A 158 0.72 6.55 -10.54
CA TRP A 158 0.67 5.82 -11.81
C TRP A 158 -0.43 6.34 -12.74
N LEU A 159 -1.64 6.58 -12.22
CA LEU A 159 -2.76 7.08 -13.01
C LEU A 159 -2.48 8.47 -13.60
N LEU A 160 -1.81 9.34 -12.84
CA LEU A 160 -1.50 10.72 -13.21
C LEU A 160 -0.17 10.88 -13.95
N ARG A 161 0.55 9.79 -14.25
CA ARG A 161 1.90 9.83 -14.84
C ARG A 161 2.03 10.64 -16.13
N GLU A 162 0.93 10.78 -16.88
CA GLU A 162 0.82 11.54 -18.14
C GLU A 162 0.29 12.98 -17.95
N ARG A 163 -0.09 13.36 -16.72
CA ARG A 163 -0.60 14.69 -16.35
C ARG A 163 0.42 15.38 -15.43
N PRO A 164 1.47 16.02 -15.98
CA PRO A 164 2.65 16.43 -15.23
C PRO A 164 2.36 17.33 -14.03
N ILE A 165 1.48 18.32 -14.18
CA ILE A 165 1.13 19.25 -13.09
C ILE A 165 0.43 18.48 -11.96
N ALA A 166 -0.61 17.69 -12.28
CA ALA A 166 -1.34 16.91 -11.29
C ALA A 166 -0.43 15.87 -10.61
N LEU A 167 0.48 15.25 -11.37
CA LEU A 167 1.50 14.35 -10.83
C LEU A 167 2.40 15.07 -9.83
N GLY A 168 2.89 16.27 -10.16
CA GLY A 168 3.73 17.07 -9.27
C GLY A 168 3.04 17.41 -7.94
N VAL A 169 1.80 17.90 -8.02
CA VAL A 169 0.96 18.22 -6.85
C VAL A 169 0.75 16.99 -5.97
N ILE A 170 0.30 15.87 -6.56
CA ILE A 170 0.04 14.64 -5.81
C ILE A 170 1.31 14.03 -5.24
N ALA A 171 2.42 14.04 -5.97
CA ALA A 171 3.70 13.55 -5.46
C ALA A 171 4.17 14.35 -4.23
N ALA A 172 4.00 15.67 -4.22
CA ALA A 172 4.35 16.51 -3.08
C ALA A 172 3.49 16.18 -1.85
N ILE A 173 2.17 16.10 -2.03
CA ILE A 173 1.24 15.73 -0.95
C ILE A 173 1.54 14.32 -0.43
N ALA A 174 1.76 13.36 -1.32
CA ALA A 174 2.02 11.97 -0.99
C ALA A 174 3.31 11.83 -0.17
N ILE A 175 4.40 12.47 -0.58
CA ILE A 175 5.68 12.42 0.14
C ILE A 175 5.59 13.15 1.49
N LYS A 176 4.83 14.26 1.57
CA LYS A 176 4.59 14.95 2.84
C LYS A 176 3.69 14.17 3.79
N ASN A 177 2.74 13.40 3.28
CA ASN A 177 1.96 12.45 4.07
C ASN A 177 2.86 11.31 4.58
N ARG A 178 3.66 10.71 3.69
CA ARG A 178 4.59 9.67 4.08
C ARG A 178 5.76 9.57 3.11
N GLU A 179 6.97 9.52 3.65
CA GLU A 179 8.21 9.45 2.88
C GLU A 179 8.29 8.22 1.96
N PHE A 180 7.56 7.13 2.26
CA PHE A 180 7.52 5.92 1.41
C PHE A 180 6.84 6.13 0.06
N ALA A 181 6.04 7.20 -0.10
CA ALA A 181 5.54 7.58 -1.42
C ALA A 181 6.67 8.00 -2.38
N LEU A 182 7.87 8.32 -1.87
CA LEU A 182 9.04 8.59 -2.71
C LEU A 182 9.42 7.38 -3.57
N TYR A 183 9.17 6.14 -3.10
CA TYR A 183 9.45 4.93 -3.87
C TYR A 183 8.66 4.88 -5.18
N ALA A 184 7.41 5.35 -5.16
CA ALA A 184 6.54 5.48 -6.32
C ALA A 184 7.08 6.51 -7.32
N VAL A 185 7.55 7.67 -6.85
CA VAL A 185 8.15 8.68 -7.73
C VAL A 185 9.46 8.18 -8.34
N ALA A 186 10.33 7.59 -7.52
CA ALA A 186 11.61 7.03 -7.97
C ALA A 186 11.44 5.91 -9.00
N ALA A 187 10.50 4.99 -8.77
CA ALA A 187 10.16 3.94 -9.74
C ALA A 187 9.66 4.54 -11.06
N LEU A 188 8.78 5.55 -11.01
CA LEU A 188 8.24 6.18 -12.21
C LEU A 188 9.34 6.88 -13.02
N VAL A 189 10.19 7.67 -12.37
CA VAL A 189 11.31 8.37 -13.02
C VAL A 189 12.27 7.37 -13.66
N PHE A 190 12.61 6.28 -12.95
CA PHE A 190 13.47 5.24 -13.51
C PHE A 190 12.86 4.61 -14.77
N LEU A 191 11.58 4.26 -14.75
CA LEU A 191 10.90 3.68 -15.90
C LEU A 191 10.76 4.68 -17.06
N ASP A 192 10.55 5.96 -16.79
CA ASP A 192 10.56 7.00 -17.82
C ASP A 192 11.92 7.09 -18.51
N VAL A 193 13.02 7.11 -17.75
CA VAL A 193 14.40 7.14 -18.27
C VAL A 193 14.72 5.88 -19.10
N LEU A 194 14.15 4.73 -18.73
CA LEU A 194 14.26 3.51 -19.51
C LEU A 194 13.42 3.54 -20.79
N ARG A 195 12.24 4.18 -20.75
CA ARG A 195 11.29 4.20 -21.86
C ARG A 195 11.68 5.18 -22.95
N ASP A 196 12.05 6.41 -22.59
CA ASP A 196 12.38 7.47 -23.53
C ASP A 196 13.39 8.45 -22.92
N ARG A 197 14.54 8.60 -23.60
CA ARG A 197 15.62 9.51 -23.21
C ARG A 197 15.57 10.85 -23.96
N SER A 198 14.54 11.06 -24.78
CA SER A 198 14.43 12.25 -25.61
C SER A 198 14.21 13.52 -24.78
N ALA A 199 14.68 14.66 -25.31
CA ALA A 199 14.43 15.98 -24.73
C ALA A 199 12.92 16.32 -24.63
N ALA A 200 12.08 15.69 -25.45
CA ALA A 200 10.64 15.90 -25.47
C ALA A 200 9.96 15.44 -24.16
N LEU A 201 10.51 14.41 -23.50
CA LEU A 201 10.02 13.93 -22.22
C LEU A 201 10.27 14.93 -21.08
N TRP A 202 11.33 15.73 -21.16
CA TRP A 202 11.75 16.60 -20.06
C TRP A 202 10.90 17.85 -19.88
N ARG A 203 10.37 18.44 -20.96
CA ARG A 203 9.50 19.64 -20.87
C ARG A 203 8.29 19.43 -19.93
N PRO A 204 7.43 18.41 -20.13
CA PRO A 204 6.34 18.17 -19.20
C PRO A 204 6.82 17.81 -17.79
N ARG A 205 7.94 17.07 -17.66
CA ARG A 205 8.50 16.72 -16.34
C ARG A 205 8.97 17.95 -15.56
N MET A 206 9.51 18.97 -16.22
CA MET A 206 9.84 20.26 -15.59
C MET A 206 8.60 20.97 -15.06
N ALA A 207 7.49 20.98 -15.82
CA ALA A 207 6.23 21.53 -15.32
C ALA A 207 5.73 20.77 -14.07
N GLY A 208 5.87 19.44 -14.05
CA GLY A 208 5.56 18.63 -12.88
C GLY A 208 6.49 18.92 -11.68
N LEU A 209 7.78 19.09 -11.91
CA LEU A 209 8.75 19.45 -10.87
C LEU A 209 8.47 20.84 -10.27
N ILE A 210 8.10 21.81 -11.11
CA ILE A 210 7.69 23.14 -10.65
C ILE A 210 6.42 23.02 -9.80
N ALA A 211 5.41 22.29 -10.27
CA ALA A 211 4.18 22.07 -9.50
C ALA A 211 4.44 21.36 -8.17
N PHE A 212 5.35 20.39 -8.15
CA PHE A 212 5.82 19.72 -6.93
C PHE A 212 6.45 20.73 -5.96
N ALA A 213 7.42 21.53 -6.42
CA ALA A 213 8.13 22.50 -5.59
C ALA A 213 7.19 23.58 -5.03
N LEU A 214 6.26 24.08 -5.85
CA LEU A 214 5.24 25.05 -5.42
C LEU A 214 4.32 24.44 -4.36
N THR A 215 3.86 23.20 -4.55
CA THR A 215 3.00 22.51 -3.59
C THR A 215 3.74 22.25 -2.28
N TRP A 216 5.00 21.82 -2.35
CA TRP A 216 5.86 21.61 -1.17
C TRP A 216 6.02 22.91 -0.35
N SER A 217 6.36 24.01 -1.02
CA SER A 217 6.50 25.32 -0.41
C SER A 217 5.17 25.82 0.17
N LEU A 218 4.05 25.58 -0.52
CA LEU A 218 2.72 25.94 -0.03
C LEU A 218 2.40 25.19 1.28
N VAL A 219 2.67 23.88 1.36
CA VAL A 219 2.51 23.10 2.60
C VAL A 219 3.36 23.69 3.73
N ALA A 220 4.60 24.08 3.44
CA ALA A 220 5.48 24.70 4.44
C ALA A 220 4.94 26.05 4.94
N VAL A 221 4.40 26.89 4.05
CA VAL A 221 3.76 28.17 4.43
C VAL A 221 2.49 27.92 5.24
N VAL A 222 1.63 27.01 4.81
CA VAL A 222 0.40 26.65 5.53
C VAL A 222 0.72 26.09 6.92
N ASN A 223 1.82 25.34 7.07
CA ASN A 223 2.28 24.81 8.35
C ASN A 223 2.63 25.90 9.37
N GLN A 224 3.01 27.11 8.96
CA GLN A 224 3.26 28.21 9.91
C GLN A 224 2.02 28.58 10.72
N TYR A 225 0.83 28.31 10.17
CA TYR A 225 -0.48 28.52 10.82
C TYR A 225 -1.03 27.25 11.46
N SER A 226 -0.22 26.19 11.54
CA SER A 226 -0.62 24.90 12.11
C SER A 226 -0.79 24.96 13.63
N SER A 227 -1.60 24.05 14.17
CA SER A 227 -1.75 23.78 15.61
C SER A 227 -1.04 22.48 15.99
N PRO A 228 0.30 22.47 16.13
CA PRO A 228 1.09 21.24 16.07
C PRO A 228 1.00 20.35 17.32
N MET A 229 0.48 20.85 18.45
CA MET A 229 0.14 20.05 19.65
C MET A 229 -1.36 20.13 20.01
N GLY A 230 -2.19 20.65 19.10
CA GLY A 230 -3.62 20.83 19.34
C GLY A 230 -4.07 22.26 19.66
N PRO A 231 -5.32 22.43 20.13
CA PRO A 231 -5.96 23.73 20.29
C PRO A 231 -5.14 24.70 21.13
N GLY A 232 -5.04 25.96 20.67
CA GLY A 232 -4.27 27.00 21.33
C GLY A 232 -2.75 26.91 21.16
N THR A 233 -2.24 25.90 20.44
CA THR A 233 -0.80 25.79 20.14
C THR A 233 -0.46 26.44 18.81
N ASN A 234 0.78 26.89 18.69
CA ASN A 234 1.34 27.44 17.45
C ASN A 234 2.75 26.88 17.22
N MET A 235 3.30 27.13 16.04
CA MET A 235 4.63 26.65 15.67
C MET A 235 5.77 27.22 16.51
N ALA A 236 5.59 28.34 17.22
CA ALA A 236 6.62 28.88 18.12
C ALA A 236 6.75 28.09 19.44
N MET A 237 5.69 27.38 19.84
CA MET A 237 5.71 26.47 21.00
C MET A 237 6.37 25.13 20.68
N PHE A 238 6.47 24.83 19.39
CA PHE A 238 7.00 23.59 18.86
C PHE A 238 8.43 23.88 18.44
N GLY A 239 9.42 23.45 19.22
CA GLY A 239 10.83 23.71 18.93
C GLY A 239 11.29 23.21 17.56
N ASP A 240 12.59 23.33 17.28
CA ASP A 240 13.18 22.94 15.99
C ASP A 240 13.25 21.40 15.85
N PHE A 241 12.11 20.79 15.55
CA PHE A 241 12.03 19.39 15.11
C PHE A 241 12.18 19.38 13.59
N GLY A 242 13.22 18.72 13.07
CA GLY A 242 13.52 18.73 11.64
C GLY A 242 12.37 18.24 10.74
N ASP A 243 12.40 18.63 9.45
CA ASP A 243 11.48 18.19 8.39
C ASP A 243 11.48 16.64 8.22
N ASN A 244 10.51 16.09 7.49
CA ASN A 244 10.41 14.67 7.09
C ASN A 244 11.75 14.09 6.65
N VAL A 245 12.52 14.84 5.85
CA VAL A 245 13.82 14.39 5.37
C VAL A 245 14.81 14.27 6.52
N ALA A 246 14.86 15.22 7.45
CA ALA A 246 15.74 15.18 8.60
C ALA A 246 15.38 14.01 9.52
N VAL A 247 14.09 13.82 9.82
CA VAL A 247 13.60 12.68 10.61
C VAL A 247 13.95 11.36 9.92
N ALA A 248 13.66 11.22 8.63
CA ALA A 248 14.03 10.03 7.86
C ALA A 248 15.54 9.78 7.90
N THR A 249 16.38 10.80 7.68
CA THR A 249 17.84 10.64 7.74
C THR A 249 18.36 10.28 9.13
N SER A 250 17.73 10.78 10.19
CA SER A 250 18.07 10.42 11.57
C SER A 250 17.63 8.99 11.92
N ALA A 251 16.56 8.50 11.29
CA ALA A 251 16.08 7.13 11.42
C ALA A 251 16.84 6.13 10.54
N LEU A 252 17.54 6.60 9.50
CA LEU A 252 18.39 5.77 8.65
C LEU A 252 19.64 5.36 9.40
N CYS A 253 19.69 4.10 9.82
CA CYS A 253 20.89 3.50 10.38
C CYS A 253 21.43 2.44 9.41
N ILE A 254 22.61 2.71 8.84
CA ILE A 254 23.27 1.79 7.89
C ILE A 254 24.51 1.21 8.55
N GLU A 255 24.44 -0.07 8.92
CA GLU A 255 25.57 -0.83 9.46
C GLU A 255 25.75 -2.08 8.60
N PRO A 256 26.70 -2.07 7.62
CA PRO A 256 26.83 -3.13 6.61
C PRO A 256 26.93 -4.55 7.18
N ALA A 257 27.54 -4.71 8.36
CA ALA A 257 27.67 -6.00 9.04
C ALA A 257 26.31 -6.60 9.46
N LYS A 258 25.29 -5.78 9.70
CA LYS A 258 23.96 -6.21 10.16
C LYS A 258 22.95 -6.39 9.03
N ILE A 259 23.20 -5.79 7.85
CA ILE A 259 22.30 -5.88 6.69
C ILE A 259 21.95 -7.34 6.33
N PRO A 260 22.88 -8.31 6.27
CA PRO A 260 22.52 -9.69 5.97
C PRO A 260 21.53 -10.31 6.97
N GLY A 261 21.68 -9.99 8.26
CA GLY A 261 20.78 -10.44 9.31
C GLY A 261 19.37 -9.85 9.18
N ASP A 262 19.27 -8.54 8.97
CA ASP A 262 17.98 -7.86 8.75
C ASP A 262 17.28 -8.39 7.48
N MET A 263 18.03 -8.59 6.39
CA MET A 263 17.52 -9.17 5.15
C MET A 263 17.04 -10.62 5.34
N TRP A 264 17.75 -11.40 6.17
CA TRP A 264 17.34 -12.77 6.49
C TRP A 264 16.04 -12.79 7.30
N ILE A 265 15.92 -11.95 8.34
CA ILE A 265 14.70 -11.81 9.15
C ILE A 265 13.53 -11.38 8.25
N LEU A 266 13.77 -10.42 7.35
CA LEU A 266 12.77 -10.00 6.38
C LEU A 266 12.29 -11.15 5.49
N ALA A 267 13.22 -11.89 4.88
CA ALA A 267 12.90 -12.94 3.93
C ALA A 267 12.28 -14.19 4.58
N THR A 268 12.62 -14.49 5.83
CA THR A 268 12.21 -15.73 6.50
C THR A 268 11.13 -15.55 7.57
N GLU A 269 10.89 -14.32 8.04
CA GLU A 269 9.92 -14.03 9.09
C GLU A 269 8.87 -13.01 8.65
N LEU A 270 9.30 -11.79 8.32
CA LEU A 270 8.39 -10.67 8.12
C LEU A 270 7.59 -10.79 6.81
N LEU A 271 8.25 -11.08 5.69
CA LEU A 271 7.55 -11.26 4.42
C LEU A 271 6.62 -12.49 4.41
N PRO A 272 7.04 -13.68 4.90
CA PRO A 272 6.12 -14.80 5.05
C PRO A 272 4.86 -14.47 5.87
N LEU A 273 5.02 -13.67 6.92
CA LEU A 273 3.91 -13.21 7.74
C LEU A 273 3.02 -12.19 7.02
N GLN A 274 3.63 -11.22 6.33
CA GLN A 274 2.92 -10.19 5.57
C GLN A 274 2.15 -10.78 4.38
N TYR A 275 2.67 -11.87 3.82
CA TYR A 275 2.01 -12.68 2.80
C TYR A 275 1.11 -13.75 3.42
N GLY A 276 1.09 -13.94 4.74
CA GLY A 276 0.13 -14.81 5.42
C GLY A 276 0.37 -16.30 5.19
N VAL A 277 1.56 -16.68 4.75
CA VAL A 277 1.99 -18.07 4.69
C VAL A 277 2.56 -18.52 6.03
N ARG A 278 3.05 -17.61 6.89
CA ARG A 278 3.47 -17.92 8.26
C ARG A 278 2.47 -17.31 9.23
N SER A 279 2.03 -18.09 10.21
CA SER A 279 1.30 -17.57 11.37
C SER A 279 2.30 -17.21 12.46
N VAL A 280 2.32 -15.96 12.92
CA VAL A 280 2.93 -15.66 14.22
C VAL A 280 1.89 -16.01 15.26
N GLY A 281 2.29 -16.83 16.24
CA GLY A 281 1.48 -17.09 17.42
C GLY A 281 0.95 -15.76 17.93
N TRP A 282 -0.37 -15.59 17.99
CA TRP A 282 -1.05 -14.30 18.27
C TRP A 282 -0.80 -13.78 19.70
N ARG A 283 0.27 -14.24 20.36
CA ARG A 283 0.68 -13.92 21.72
C ARG A 283 1.00 -12.44 21.96
N LEU A 284 0.95 -11.58 20.94
CA LEU A 284 1.17 -10.13 21.06
C LEU A 284 -0.10 -9.28 20.89
N ALA A 285 -1.24 -9.90 20.56
CA ALA A 285 -2.52 -9.19 20.56
C ALA A 285 -3.59 -10.13 21.13
N PRO A 286 -4.36 -9.71 22.16
CA PRO A 286 -5.36 -10.53 22.83
C PRO A 286 -6.61 -10.68 21.95
N HIS A 287 -6.45 -11.17 20.72
CA HIS A 287 -7.57 -11.47 19.86
C HIS A 287 -8.09 -12.87 20.22
N PRO A 288 -9.37 -13.01 20.59
CA PRO A 288 -10.00 -14.30 20.71
C PRO A 288 -10.01 -14.96 19.33
N GLY A 289 -9.37 -16.12 19.17
CA GLY A 289 -9.46 -16.84 17.90
C GLY A 289 -8.45 -17.97 17.68
N ALA A 290 -8.81 -18.83 16.73
CA ALA A 290 -7.93 -19.87 16.21
C ALA A 290 -6.78 -19.22 15.43
N GLN A 291 -5.57 -19.77 15.61
CA GLN A 291 -4.42 -19.39 14.82
C GLN A 291 -4.73 -19.60 13.32
N PRO A 292 -4.42 -18.63 12.43
CA PRO A 292 -4.49 -18.84 11.00
C PRO A 292 -3.58 -20.03 10.64
N PRO A 293 -3.92 -20.79 9.59
CA PRO A 293 -3.13 -21.95 9.20
C PRO A 293 -1.68 -21.55 8.89
N ASP A 294 -0.71 -22.23 9.51
CA ASP A 294 0.69 -22.12 9.12
C ASP A 294 0.90 -22.90 7.82
N ALA A 295 1.18 -22.15 6.75
CA ALA A 295 1.47 -22.69 5.42
C ALA A 295 2.88 -22.27 4.99
N SER A 296 3.84 -22.23 5.91
CA SER A 296 5.21 -21.76 5.66
C SER A 296 5.90 -22.50 4.50
N TRP A 297 5.53 -23.75 4.25
CA TRP A 297 5.96 -24.53 3.08
C TRP A 297 5.56 -23.90 1.73
N LEU A 298 4.50 -23.09 1.68
CA LEU A 298 4.04 -22.38 0.49
C LEU A 298 4.92 -21.16 0.15
N TRP A 299 5.75 -20.70 1.09
CA TRP A 299 6.60 -19.52 0.88
C TRP A 299 7.55 -19.69 -0.32
N LEU A 300 8.26 -20.82 -0.38
CA LEU A 300 9.22 -21.09 -1.45
C LEU A 300 8.54 -21.19 -2.84
N PRO A 301 7.46 -21.99 -3.02
CA PRO A 301 6.71 -22.00 -4.27
C PRO A 301 6.18 -20.62 -4.69
N LEU A 302 5.68 -19.84 -3.73
CA LEU A 302 5.16 -18.50 -4.00
C LEU A 302 6.27 -17.58 -4.50
N VAL A 303 7.39 -17.48 -3.77
CA VAL A 303 8.55 -16.67 -4.18
C VAL A 303 9.05 -17.10 -5.56
N ALA A 304 9.16 -18.40 -5.81
CA ALA A 304 9.58 -18.92 -7.11
C ALA A 304 8.66 -18.47 -8.25
N VAL A 305 7.33 -18.52 -8.04
CA VAL A 305 6.34 -18.04 -9.03
C VAL A 305 6.42 -16.53 -9.24
N LEU A 306 6.61 -15.73 -8.19
CA LEU A 306 6.73 -14.27 -8.32
C LEU A 306 8.01 -13.89 -9.06
N VAL A 307 9.16 -14.46 -8.68
CA VAL A 307 10.45 -14.25 -9.38
C VAL A 307 10.35 -14.69 -10.83
N PHE A 308 9.77 -15.87 -11.09
CA PHE A 308 9.52 -16.35 -12.44
C PHE A 308 8.64 -15.36 -13.23
N GLY A 309 7.57 -14.84 -12.62
CA GLY A 309 6.68 -13.86 -13.24
C GLY A 309 7.42 -12.60 -13.69
N VAL A 310 8.27 -12.05 -12.83
CA VAL A 310 9.12 -10.88 -13.16
C VAL A 310 10.09 -11.20 -14.30
N ALA A 311 10.85 -12.29 -14.18
CA ALA A 311 11.83 -12.70 -15.19
C ALA A 311 11.18 -12.95 -16.55
N ARG A 312 10.01 -13.61 -16.55
CA ARG A 312 9.23 -13.91 -17.75
C ARG A 312 8.67 -12.64 -18.38
N GLY A 313 8.17 -11.70 -17.58
CA GLY A 313 7.70 -10.40 -18.03
C GLY A 313 8.81 -9.58 -18.70
N LEU A 314 9.99 -9.50 -18.05
CA LEU A 314 11.17 -8.83 -18.61
C LEU A 314 11.63 -9.45 -19.93
N MET A 315 11.72 -10.79 -19.99
CA MET A 315 12.11 -11.50 -21.22
C MET A 315 11.14 -11.20 -22.38
N ARG A 316 9.84 -11.07 -22.10
CA ARG A 316 8.85 -10.69 -23.12
C ARG A 316 8.93 -9.23 -23.51
N ALA A 317 9.12 -8.35 -22.54
CA ALA A 317 9.31 -6.93 -22.78
C ALA A 317 10.49 -6.70 -23.72
N TRP A 318 11.58 -7.44 -23.51
CA TRP A 318 12.75 -7.41 -24.37
C TRP A 318 12.49 -7.96 -25.78
N ARG A 319 11.76 -9.08 -25.91
CA ARG A 319 11.50 -9.72 -27.22
C ARG A 319 10.42 -9.03 -28.07
N PHE A 320 9.37 -8.51 -27.44
CA PHE A 320 8.17 -8.04 -28.13
C PHE A 320 7.85 -6.57 -27.87
N GLY A 321 8.69 -5.88 -27.11
CA GLY A 321 8.42 -4.55 -26.60
C GLY A 321 7.50 -4.57 -25.36
N PRO A 322 7.69 -3.64 -24.42
CA PRO A 322 6.85 -3.52 -23.24
C PRO A 322 5.47 -2.95 -23.58
N SER A 323 4.42 -3.50 -22.96
CA SER A 323 3.07 -2.93 -23.00
C SER A 323 2.86 -1.93 -21.85
N THR A 324 1.72 -1.23 -21.86
CA THR A 324 1.28 -0.43 -20.71
C THR A 324 1.16 -1.25 -19.42
N LEU A 325 0.65 -2.50 -19.50
CA LEU A 325 0.55 -3.40 -18.35
C LEU A 325 1.92 -3.93 -17.92
N THR A 326 2.84 -4.14 -18.86
CA THR A 326 4.21 -4.52 -18.55
C THR A 326 4.89 -3.41 -17.74
N TRP A 327 4.73 -2.15 -18.16
CA TRP A 327 5.25 -1.00 -17.42
C TRP A 327 4.60 -0.86 -16.04
N LEU A 328 3.28 -1.06 -15.92
CA LEU A 328 2.60 -1.07 -14.62
C LEU A 328 3.13 -2.18 -13.72
N GLY A 329 3.29 -3.40 -14.24
CA GLY A 329 3.79 -4.53 -13.48
C GLY A 329 5.21 -4.27 -12.95
N LEU A 330 6.10 -3.74 -13.80
CA LEU A 330 7.45 -3.34 -13.39
C LEU A 330 7.42 -2.22 -12.36
N TYR A 331 6.55 -1.22 -12.53
CA TYR A 331 6.37 -0.13 -11.59
C TYR A 331 6.01 -0.64 -10.19
N LEU A 332 4.99 -1.50 -10.09
CA LEU A 332 4.54 -2.06 -8.81
C LEU A 332 5.62 -2.93 -8.15
N VAL A 333 6.33 -3.75 -8.94
CA VAL A 333 7.46 -4.55 -8.44
C VAL A 333 8.56 -3.67 -7.90
N MET A 334 8.95 -2.61 -8.63
CA MET A 334 9.99 -1.70 -8.19
C MET A 334 9.64 -0.96 -6.90
N VAL A 335 8.39 -0.50 -6.75
CA VAL A 335 7.95 0.16 -5.51
C VAL A 335 8.03 -0.79 -4.33
N GLY A 336 7.50 -2.00 -4.48
CA GLY A 336 7.54 -3.00 -3.41
C GLY A 336 8.95 -3.47 -3.07
N LEU A 337 9.83 -3.65 -4.06
CA LEU A 337 11.24 -4.00 -3.84
C LEU A 337 12.00 -2.87 -3.14
N GLN A 338 11.78 -1.60 -3.50
CA GLN A 338 12.37 -0.47 -2.79
C GLN A 338 11.98 -0.47 -1.31
N ALA A 339 10.70 -0.71 -1.00
CA ALA A 339 10.25 -0.77 0.39
C ALA A 339 10.96 -1.89 1.19
N VAL A 340 11.11 -3.08 0.61
CA VAL A 340 11.84 -4.20 1.25
C VAL A 340 13.33 -3.88 1.40
N ILE A 341 13.97 -3.41 0.34
CA ILE A 341 15.42 -3.15 0.33
C ILE A 341 15.77 -2.03 1.31
N VAL A 342 15.10 -0.87 1.19
CA VAL A 342 15.39 0.29 2.04
C VAL A 342 15.19 -0.07 3.50
N TYR A 343 14.11 -0.75 3.85
CA TYR A 343 13.87 -1.20 5.22
C TYR A 343 14.96 -2.19 5.70
N GLY A 344 15.30 -3.20 4.90
CA GLY A 344 16.33 -4.18 5.25
C GLY A 344 17.74 -3.60 5.36
N THR A 345 18.04 -2.49 4.69
CA THR A 345 19.35 -1.84 4.77
C THR A 345 19.46 -0.75 5.84
N SER A 346 18.34 -0.27 6.41
CA SER A 346 18.31 0.96 7.22
C SER A 346 17.99 0.76 8.71
N ARG A 347 17.98 -0.50 9.21
CA ARG A 347 17.54 -0.81 10.58
C ARG A 347 18.63 -1.22 11.57
N CYS A 348 19.87 -1.40 11.14
CA CYS A 348 20.99 -1.75 12.03
C CYS A 348 20.70 -2.91 13.00
N GLY A 349 20.07 -3.98 12.53
CA GLY A 349 19.74 -5.15 13.36
C GLY A 349 18.40 -5.06 14.10
N ASN A 350 17.61 -4.00 13.86
CA ASN A 350 16.31 -3.79 14.51
C ASN A 350 15.12 -4.17 13.60
N ALA A 351 15.32 -5.01 12.59
CA ALA A 351 14.20 -5.56 11.84
C ALA A 351 13.32 -6.41 12.78
N SER A 352 12.08 -5.99 12.99
CA SER A 352 11.16 -6.67 13.92
C SER A 352 9.73 -6.71 13.38
N PHE A 353 8.89 -7.51 14.04
CA PHE A 353 7.46 -7.57 13.76
C PHE A 353 6.76 -6.22 13.96
N TYR A 354 7.13 -5.46 14.99
CA TYR A 354 6.53 -4.15 15.29
C TYR A 354 6.81 -3.10 14.21
N THR A 355 7.80 -3.35 13.38
CA THR A 355 8.22 -2.49 12.28
C THR A 355 7.86 -3.10 10.92
N MET A 356 6.96 -4.09 10.87
CA MET A 356 6.46 -4.65 9.61
C MET A 356 5.67 -3.61 8.77
N ARG A 357 5.06 -2.61 9.41
CA ARG A 357 4.35 -1.51 8.72
C ARG A 357 5.20 -0.76 7.69
N TYR A 358 6.53 -0.80 7.84
CA TYR A 358 7.48 -0.17 6.92
C TYR A 358 7.67 -0.93 5.60
N THR A 359 7.23 -2.20 5.53
CA THR A 359 7.28 -3.02 4.32
C THR A 359 5.91 -3.25 3.70
N LEU A 360 4.86 -2.51 4.09
CA LEU A 360 3.49 -2.70 3.59
C LEU A 360 3.39 -2.68 2.07
N LEU A 361 4.17 -1.83 1.40
CA LEU A 361 4.23 -1.74 -0.06
C LEU A 361 4.79 -3.01 -0.74
N SER A 362 5.38 -3.95 0.00
CA SER A 362 5.86 -5.22 -0.56
C SER A 362 4.74 -6.06 -1.19
N VAL A 363 3.47 -5.86 -0.81
CA VAL A 363 2.32 -6.52 -1.45
C VAL A 363 2.18 -6.15 -2.93
N LEU A 364 2.73 -4.99 -3.34
CA LEU A 364 2.77 -4.57 -4.75
C LEU A 364 3.75 -5.41 -5.58
N VAL A 365 4.76 -6.05 -4.97
CA VAL A 365 5.63 -7.01 -5.66
C VAL A 365 4.79 -8.17 -6.19
N ALA A 366 3.91 -8.73 -5.35
CA ALA A 366 3.03 -9.81 -5.74
C ALA A 366 2.10 -9.40 -6.88
N ALA A 367 1.42 -8.25 -6.74
CA ALA A 367 0.51 -7.75 -7.76
C ALA A 367 1.22 -7.52 -9.09
N GLY A 368 2.36 -6.82 -9.08
CA GLY A 368 3.16 -6.55 -10.27
C GLY A 368 3.73 -7.80 -10.92
N ALA A 369 4.25 -8.76 -10.14
CA ALA A 369 4.76 -10.02 -10.65
C ALA A 369 3.68 -10.90 -11.28
N ILE A 370 2.46 -10.94 -10.69
CA ILE A 370 1.31 -11.66 -11.25
C ILE A 370 0.89 -11.02 -12.59
N ILE A 371 0.86 -9.69 -12.69
CA ILE A 371 0.59 -8.98 -13.95
C ILE A 371 1.61 -9.39 -15.02
N LEU A 372 2.90 -9.30 -14.69
CA LEU A 372 4.01 -9.63 -15.60
C LEU A 372 3.99 -11.10 -16.07
N ALA A 373 3.62 -12.00 -15.17
CA ALA A 373 3.48 -13.42 -15.49
C ALA A 373 2.35 -13.66 -16.52
N LEU A 374 1.19 -13.02 -16.32
CA LEU A 374 -0.07 -13.41 -16.98
C LEU A 374 -0.42 -12.60 -18.23
N GLU A 375 0.01 -11.34 -18.35
CA GLU A 375 -0.44 -10.41 -19.40
C GLU A 375 -0.34 -10.98 -20.84
N ARG A 376 0.71 -11.76 -21.11
CA ARG A 376 1.02 -12.27 -22.45
C ARG A 376 1.45 -13.74 -22.43
N GLU A 377 1.00 -14.52 -21.43
CA GLU A 377 1.34 -15.96 -21.37
C GLU A 377 0.49 -16.77 -22.32
N SER A 378 1.16 -17.31 -23.34
CA SER A 378 0.56 -18.22 -24.32
C SER A 378 0.65 -19.69 -23.91
N VAL A 379 1.58 -20.05 -23.02
CA VAL A 379 1.81 -21.43 -22.59
C VAL A 379 0.85 -21.76 -21.46
N PHE A 380 -0.12 -22.64 -21.74
CA PHE A 380 -1.17 -23.00 -20.80
C PHE A 380 -0.63 -23.56 -19.48
N SER A 381 0.35 -24.47 -19.51
CA SER A 381 0.92 -25.08 -18.30
C SER A 381 1.56 -24.05 -17.37
N VAL A 382 2.32 -23.11 -17.92
CA VAL A 382 2.94 -22.01 -17.16
C VAL A 382 1.86 -21.15 -16.51
N ARG A 383 0.83 -20.76 -17.28
CA ARG A 383 -0.29 -19.98 -16.76
C ARG A 383 -1.04 -20.73 -15.66
N ALA A 384 -1.28 -22.03 -15.83
CA ALA A 384 -1.95 -22.88 -14.85
C ALA A 384 -1.16 -22.98 -13.54
N ILE A 385 0.17 -23.12 -13.60
CA ILE A 385 1.04 -23.15 -12.41
C ILE A 385 0.97 -21.80 -11.66
N VAL A 386 1.15 -20.67 -12.36
CA VAL A 386 1.10 -19.34 -11.74
C VAL A 386 -0.26 -19.10 -11.09
N VAL A 387 -1.35 -19.37 -11.83
CA VAL A 387 -2.71 -19.22 -11.31
C VAL A 387 -2.96 -20.16 -10.13
N GLY A 388 -2.53 -21.42 -10.22
CA GLY A 388 -2.71 -22.43 -9.17
C GLY A 388 -2.04 -22.04 -7.86
N VAL A 389 -0.75 -21.67 -7.90
CA VAL A 389 0.01 -21.26 -6.70
C VAL A 389 -0.57 -19.99 -6.10
N CYS A 390 -0.86 -18.96 -6.91
CA CYS A 390 -1.44 -17.71 -6.40
C CYS A 390 -2.85 -17.91 -5.84
N THR A 391 -3.69 -18.74 -6.48
CA THR A 391 -5.04 -19.04 -5.98
C THR A 391 -4.98 -19.80 -4.65
N PHE A 392 -4.07 -20.77 -4.54
CA PHE A 392 -3.87 -21.52 -3.30
C PHE A 392 -3.40 -20.60 -2.17
N TRP A 393 -2.43 -19.71 -2.44
CA TRP A 393 -1.99 -18.68 -1.50
C TRP A 393 -3.11 -17.75 -1.05
N ILE A 394 -3.92 -17.23 -1.97
CA ILE A 394 -5.11 -16.42 -1.63
C ILE A 394 -6.08 -17.22 -0.76
N GLY A 395 -6.25 -18.52 -1.02
CA GLY A 395 -7.03 -19.43 -0.18
C GLY A 395 -6.53 -19.49 1.26
N VAL A 396 -5.21 -19.52 1.49
CA VAL A 396 -4.62 -19.42 2.84
C VAL A 396 -4.99 -18.09 3.50
N CYS A 397 -4.91 -16.97 2.78
CA CYS A 397 -5.32 -15.66 3.31
C CYS A 397 -6.82 -15.62 3.67
N VAL A 398 -7.70 -16.17 2.81
CA VAL A 398 -9.14 -16.31 3.09
C VAL A 398 -9.35 -17.08 4.40
N LEU A 399 -8.71 -18.24 4.55
CA LEU A 399 -8.84 -19.06 5.76
C LEU A 399 -8.36 -18.32 7.00
N GLY A 400 -7.29 -17.52 6.90
CA GLY A 400 -6.82 -16.68 7.99
C GLY A 400 -7.84 -15.63 8.42
N HIS A 401 -8.45 -14.91 7.48
CA HIS A 401 -9.52 -13.94 7.77
C HIS A 401 -10.75 -14.62 8.39
N LEU A 402 -11.17 -15.77 7.85
CA LEU A 402 -12.29 -16.54 8.41
C LEU A 402 -12.02 -17.06 9.82
N ALA A 403 -10.79 -17.48 10.13
CA ALA A 403 -10.41 -17.92 11.46
C ALA A 403 -10.56 -16.79 12.49
N VAL A 404 -10.19 -15.57 12.11
CA VAL A 404 -10.30 -14.37 12.94
C VAL A 404 -11.74 -13.96 13.14
N ILE A 405 -12.55 -13.91 12.08
CA ILE A 405 -13.99 -13.64 12.17
C ILE A 405 -14.66 -14.66 13.12
N ARG A 406 -14.37 -15.96 12.95
CA ARG A 406 -14.92 -17.00 13.83
C ARG A 406 -14.47 -16.83 15.28
N GLY A 407 -13.23 -16.40 15.51
CA GLY A 407 -12.70 -16.11 16.83
C GLY A 407 -13.50 -15.03 17.56
N PHE A 408 -13.72 -13.89 16.90
CA PHE A 408 -14.55 -12.79 17.42
C PHE A 408 -16.02 -13.19 17.61
N LEU A 409 -16.58 -14.04 16.74
CA LEU A 409 -17.96 -14.50 16.93
C LEU A 409 -18.11 -15.49 18.09
N ALA A 410 -17.07 -16.29 18.38
CA ALA A 410 -17.08 -17.26 19.46
C ALA A 410 -16.86 -16.61 20.84
N SER A 411 -16.06 -15.55 20.89
CA SER A 411 -15.78 -14.79 22.11
C SER A 411 -15.73 -13.29 21.77
N PRO A 412 -16.89 -12.61 21.70
CA PRO A 412 -16.99 -11.21 21.27
C PRO A 412 -16.34 -10.20 22.20
#